data_AF-A0A9J6AX15-F1
#
_entry.id   AF-A0A9J6AX15-F1
#
_cell.length_a   1.000
_cell.length_b   1.000
_cell.length_c   1.000
_cell.angle_alpha   90.00
_cell.angle_beta   90.00
_cell.angle_gamma   90.00
#
_symmetry.space_group_name_H-M   'P 1'
#
loop_
_entity.id
_entity.type
_entity.pdbx_description
1 polymer ?
#
loop_
_entity_poly.entity_id
_entity_poly.type
_entity_poly.pdbx_seq_one_letter_code
_entity_poly.pdbx_strand_id
1 'polypeptide(L)'
;MKAELQASQWRRLQVALKRDEWMTTLPPERKSGVVRMYSMTRFSKSSKEGHGDTSAWTDTLSVRARKVKMNHLEASALAKSSVDAELVVHYNKTRRSKSMVEKHQETARSKSMKILKHESVNEEWKGNHPWKPWDHEKDLIAGRKNVKLDASDMSQSLTSRFSS
;
A
#
# COMPACT_ATOMS: atom_id res chain seq x y z
N MET A 1 38.10 -32.31 21.38
CA MET A 1 37.01 -32.66 22.33
C MET A 1 36.17 -31.46 22.81
N LYS A 2 36.74 -30.31 23.24
CA LYS A 2 35.92 -29.15 23.71
C LYS A 2 35.11 -28.46 22.60
N ALA A 3 35.63 -28.40 21.37
CA ALA A 3 34.96 -27.76 20.24
C ALA A 3 33.70 -28.51 19.75
N GLU A 4 33.73 -29.84 19.79
CA GLU A 4 32.59 -30.69 19.36
C GLU A 4 31.43 -30.64 20.36
N LEU A 5 31.76 -30.46 21.64
CA LEU A 5 30.80 -30.26 22.73
C LEU A 5 30.07 -28.92 22.58
N GLN A 6 30.79 -27.84 22.26
CA GLN A 6 30.17 -26.56 21.92
C GLN A 6 29.30 -26.64 20.66
N ALA A 7 29.78 -27.26 19.58
CA ALA A 7 29.01 -27.42 18.35
C ALA A 7 27.72 -28.24 18.55
N SER A 8 27.78 -29.25 19.41
CA SER A 8 26.61 -30.06 19.80
C SER A 8 25.62 -29.26 20.65
N GLN A 9 26.12 -28.37 21.51
CA GLN A 9 25.30 -27.47 22.33
C GLN A 9 24.60 -26.41 21.48
N TRP A 10 25.29 -25.84 20.50
CA TRP A 10 24.70 -24.91 19.51
C TRP A 10 23.65 -25.58 18.63
N ARG A 11 23.85 -26.85 18.21
CA ARG A 11 22.84 -27.63 17.48
C ARG A 11 21.58 -27.91 18.32
N ARG A 12 21.73 -28.21 19.62
CA ARG A 12 20.58 -28.42 20.52
C ARG A 12 19.75 -27.15 20.73
N LEU A 13 20.39 -25.99 20.79
CA LEU A 13 19.69 -24.71 20.96
C LEU A 13 18.90 -24.29 19.70
N GLN A 14 19.38 -24.65 18.49
CA GLN A 14 18.67 -24.37 17.23
C GLN A 14 17.41 -25.22 17.03
N VAL A 15 17.36 -26.43 17.60
CA VAL A 15 16.17 -27.31 17.54
C VAL A 15 15.03 -26.82 18.44
N ALA A 16 15.31 -25.95 19.42
CA ALA A 16 14.30 -25.42 20.34
C ALA A 16 13.69 -24.07 19.92
N LEU A 17 14.23 -23.38 18.90
CA LEU A 17 13.61 -22.19 18.32
C LEU A 17 12.45 -22.65 17.41
N LYS A 18 11.29 -22.89 18.02
CA LYS A 18 10.01 -23.16 17.36
C LYS A 18 9.75 -22.08 16.31
N ARG A 19 9.94 -22.45 15.05
CA ARG A 19 9.57 -21.67 13.88
C ARG A 19 8.04 -21.65 13.80
N ASP A 20 7.39 -20.49 13.96
CA ASP A 20 5.98 -20.25 13.57
C ASP A 20 4.89 -20.17 14.66
N GLU A 21 5.12 -19.41 15.74
CA GLU A 21 4.04 -18.94 16.65
C GLU A 21 3.39 -17.61 16.20
N TRP A 22 3.88 -17.00 15.11
CA TRP A 22 3.33 -15.75 14.56
C TRP A 22 1.93 -15.92 13.95
N MET A 23 1.52 -17.15 13.67
CA MET A 23 0.22 -17.48 13.07
C MET A 23 -0.85 -17.92 14.08
N THR A 24 -0.47 -18.25 15.31
CA THR A 24 -1.40 -18.78 16.34
C THR A 24 -1.60 -17.84 17.51
N THR A 25 -0.78 -16.80 17.66
CA THR A 25 -0.99 -15.73 18.62
C THR A 25 -1.90 -14.64 18.02
N LEU A 26 -3.21 -14.87 18.08
CA LEU A 26 -4.16 -13.78 17.79
C LEU A 26 -3.90 -12.64 18.78
N PRO A 27 -3.90 -11.36 18.33
CA PRO A 27 -3.88 -10.23 19.22
C PRO A 27 -4.99 -10.37 20.26
N PRO A 28 -4.76 -10.08 21.55
CA PRO A 28 -5.74 -10.32 22.63
C PRO A 28 -7.08 -9.57 22.44
N GLU A 29 -7.13 -8.58 21.54
CA GLU A 29 -8.35 -7.92 21.10
C GLU A 29 -9.28 -8.83 20.26
N ARG A 30 -8.76 -9.90 19.68
CA ARG A 30 -9.49 -10.87 18.86
C ARG A 30 -9.66 -12.19 19.60
N LYS A 31 -10.51 -12.18 20.62
CA LYS A 31 -11.06 -13.40 21.23
C LYS A 31 -11.75 -14.24 20.14
N SER A 32 -11.59 -15.56 20.15
CA SER A 32 -12.24 -16.51 19.21
C SER A 32 -13.76 -16.67 19.45
N GLY A 33 -14.43 -15.64 19.93
CA GLY A 33 -15.85 -15.66 20.29
C GLY A 33 -16.57 -14.44 19.76
N VAL A 34 -17.43 -14.68 18.76
CA VAL A 34 -18.50 -13.79 18.28
C VAL A 34 -18.01 -12.39 17.88
N VAL A 35 -17.48 -12.30 16.66
CA VAL A 35 -17.63 -11.04 15.90
C VAL A 35 -19.14 -10.88 15.71
N ARG A 36 -19.77 -9.97 16.46
CA ARG A 36 -21.13 -9.52 16.13
C ARG A 36 -21.05 -8.96 14.73
N MET A 37 -21.48 -9.75 13.75
CA MET A 37 -21.68 -9.27 12.39
C MET A 37 -22.80 -8.24 12.46
N TYR A 38 -22.45 -6.98 12.62
CA TYR A 38 -23.35 -5.91 12.28
C TYR A 38 -23.54 -6.01 10.76
N SER A 39 -24.61 -6.67 10.33
CA SER A 39 -25.05 -6.59 8.94
C SER A 39 -25.49 -5.15 8.71
N MET A 40 -24.57 -4.28 8.28
CA MET A 40 -24.92 -2.95 7.79
C MET A 40 -25.54 -3.12 6.40
N THR A 41 -26.77 -3.62 6.36
CA THR A 41 -27.61 -3.71 5.15
C THR A 41 -28.13 -2.34 4.71
N ARG A 42 -27.73 -1.25 5.39
CA ARG A 42 -28.09 0.12 5.05
C ARG A 42 -26.86 1.01 5.13
N PHE A 43 -26.68 1.81 4.07
CA PHE A 43 -25.68 2.86 4.04
C PHE A 43 -26.06 3.98 5.03
N SER A 44 -25.10 4.45 5.84
CA SER A 44 -25.32 5.60 6.72
C SER A 44 -25.50 6.86 5.87
N LYS A 45 -26.66 7.49 5.95
CA LYS A 45 -26.98 8.71 5.17
C LYS A 45 -26.39 10.00 5.78
N SER A 46 -25.79 9.91 6.97
CA SER A 46 -25.13 11.03 7.64
C SER A 46 -23.66 11.10 7.22
N SER A 47 -23.16 12.30 6.92
CA SER A 47 -21.74 12.54 6.75
C SER A 47 -21.01 12.26 8.06
N LYS A 48 -19.97 11.42 8.03
CA LYS A 48 -19.07 11.26 9.17
C LYS A 48 -18.16 12.49 9.24
N GLU A 49 -18.46 13.39 10.17
CA GLU A 49 -17.66 14.56 10.48
C GLU A 49 -16.27 14.10 10.94
N GLY A 50 -15.24 14.29 10.11
CA GLY A 50 -13.86 13.87 10.38
C GLY A 50 -13.21 13.03 9.28
N HIS A 51 -13.99 12.46 8.35
CA HIS A 51 -13.42 11.99 7.09
C HIS A 51 -13.30 13.19 6.16
N GLY A 52 -12.07 13.53 5.75
CA GLY A 52 -11.81 14.59 4.77
C GLY A 52 -12.60 14.42 3.47
N ASP A 53 -12.48 15.39 2.57
CA ASP A 53 -13.31 15.47 1.38
C ASP A 53 -13.29 14.20 0.51
N THR A 54 -14.34 13.39 0.61
CA THR A 54 -14.52 12.13 -0.15
C THR A 54 -15.24 12.37 -1.47
N SER A 55 -15.59 13.62 -1.79
CA SER A 55 -16.33 14.01 -3.01
C SER A 55 -15.61 13.69 -4.31
N ALA A 56 -14.31 13.37 -4.27
CA ALA A 56 -13.52 13.01 -5.44
C ALA A 56 -14.13 11.85 -6.25
N TRP A 57 -14.82 10.90 -5.58
CA TRP A 57 -15.44 9.74 -6.23
C TRP A 57 -16.95 9.63 -6.02
N THR A 58 -17.56 10.45 -5.15
CA THR A 58 -19.01 10.41 -4.87
C THR A 58 -19.81 11.50 -5.57
N ASP A 59 -19.16 12.56 -6.09
CA ASP A 59 -19.85 13.66 -6.76
C ASP A 59 -20.31 13.31 -8.18
N THR A 60 -21.52 13.75 -8.51
CA THR A 60 -22.03 13.78 -9.89
C THR A 60 -21.35 14.89 -10.71
N LEU A 61 -21.30 14.74 -12.04
CA LEU A 61 -20.64 15.69 -12.94
C LEU A 61 -21.13 17.14 -12.75
N SER A 62 -22.42 17.34 -12.47
CA SER A 62 -23.00 18.65 -12.20
C SER A 62 -22.53 19.27 -10.87
N VAL A 63 -22.38 18.46 -9.83
CA VAL A 63 -21.91 18.91 -8.51
C VAL A 63 -20.43 19.28 -8.61
N ARG A 64 -19.64 18.45 -9.30
CA ARG A 64 -18.24 18.74 -9.60
C ARG A 64 -18.06 20.06 -10.34
N ALA A 65 -18.86 20.33 -11.38
CA ALA A 65 -18.78 21.59 -12.13
C ALA A 65 -19.08 22.83 -11.27
N ARG A 66 -20.06 22.75 -10.36
CA ARG A 66 -20.38 23.84 -9.43
C ARG A 66 -19.26 24.05 -8.42
N LYS A 67 -18.70 22.97 -7.88
CA LYS A 67 -17.59 23.01 -6.93
C LYS A 67 -16.33 23.63 -7.56
N VAL A 68 -15.99 23.24 -8.79
CA VAL A 68 -14.89 23.85 -9.55
C VAL A 68 -15.09 25.35 -9.72
N LYS A 69 -16.31 25.80 -10.05
CA LYS A 69 -16.62 27.23 -10.17
C LYS A 69 -16.42 27.97 -8.84
N MET A 70 -16.89 27.40 -7.72
CA MET A 70 -16.70 27.99 -6.40
C MET A 70 -15.22 28.05 -6.02
N ASN A 71 -14.47 26.97 -6.21
CA ASN A 71 -13.04 26.91 -5.93
C ASN A 71 -12.24 27.91 -6.79
N HIS A 72 -12.62 28.12 -8.05
CA HIS A 72 -11.97 29.12 -8.92
C HIS A 72 -12.21 30.55 -8.42
N LEU A 73 -13.42 30.85 -7.95
CA LEU A 73 -13.74 32.16 -7.35
C LEU A 73 -12.98 32.36 -6.03
N GLU A 74 -12.89 31.33 -5.20
CA GLU A 74 -12.12 31.35 -3.96
C GLU A 74 -10.61 31.51 -4.22
N ALA A 75 -10.06 30.78 -5.19
CA ALA A 75 -8.67 30.92 -5.62
C ALA A 75 -8.38 32.31 -6.21
N SER A 76 -9.34 32.90 -6.92
CA SER A 76 -9.23 34.28 -7.42
C SER A 76 -9.25 35.31 -6.28
N ALA A 77 -9.98 35.06 -5.19
CA ALA A 77 -9.91 35.89 -3.99
C ALA A 77 -8.58 35.72 -3.26
N LEU A 78 -8.04 34.50 -3.23
CA LEU A 78 -6.72 34.19 -2.67
C LEU A 78 -5.59 34.77 -3.51
N ALA A 79 -5.77 34.99 -4.82
CA ALA A 79 -4.79 35.65 -5.68
C ALA A 79 -4.49 37.10 -5.26
N LYS A 80 -5.36 37.75 -4.45
CA LYS A 80 -5.06 39.04 -3.80
C LYS A 80 -3.97 38.93 -2.72
N SER A 81 -3.60 37.71 -2.31
CA SER A 81 -2.43 37.43 -1.47
C SER A 81 -1.12 37.30 -2.26
N SER A 82 -1.10 37.61 -3.57
CA SER A 82 0.12 37.59 -4.38
C SER A 82 1.23 38.46 -3.79
N VAL A 83 0.88 39.58 -3.17
CA VAL A 83 1.81 40.48 -2.46
C VAL A 83 2.45 39.79 -1.25
N ASP A 84 1.66 39.04 -0.47
CA ASP A 84 2.17 38.25 0.64
C ASP A 84 3.01 37.06 0.16
N ALA A 85 2.62 36.44 -0.95
CA ALA A 85 3.39 35.36 -1.58
C ALA A 85 4.76 35.86 -2.06
N GLU A 86 4.83 37.06 -2.65
CA GLU A 86 6.09 37.70 -3.06
C GLU A 86 6.99 38.04 -1.87
N LEU A 87 6.43 38.54 -0.76
CA LEU A 87 7.16 38.79 0.49
C LEU A 87 7.77 37.52 1.06
N VAL A 88 6.99 36.43 1.14
CA VAL A 88 7.47 35.13 1.63
C VAL A 88 8.53 34.54 0.70
N VAL A 89 8.40 34.72 -0.62
CA VAL A 89 9.41 34.31 -1.59
C VAL A 89 10.72 35.09 -1.39
N HIS A 90 10.67 36.40 -1.19
CA HIS A 90 11.85 37.23 -0.93
C HIS A 90 12.53 36.87 0.40
N TYR A 91 11.75 36.67 1.47
CA TYR A 91 12.26 36.21 2.76
C TYR A 91 12.95 34.85 2.66
N ASN A 92 12.34 33.88 1.97
CA ASN A 92 12.94 32.56 1.79
C ASN A 92 14.21 32.61 0.92
N LYS A 93 14.27 33.48 -0.08
CA LYS A 93 15.48 33.65 -0.92
C LYS A 93 16.66 34.21 -0.13
N THR A 94 16.43 35.14 0.79
CA THR A 94 17.51 35.76 1.59
C THR A 94 17.98 34.89 2.75
N ARG A 95 17.08 34.12 3.37
CA ARG A 95 17.37 33.29 4.55
C ARG A 95 17.79 31.86 4.23
N ARG A 96 17.48 31.33 3.05
CA ARG A 96 17.72 29.92 2.70
C ARG A 96 18.91 29.84 1.74
N SER A 97 19.90 29.04 2.09
CA SER A 97 21.08 28.81 1.24
C SER A 97 20.80 28.03 -0.04
N LYS A 98 19.75 27.20 -0.06
CA LYS A 98 19.30 26.40 -1.22
C LYS A 98 17.79 26.47 -1.36
N SER A 99 17.30 26.65 -2.59
CA SER A 99 15.85 26.69 -2.84
C SER A 99 15.21 25.31 -2.61
N MET A 100 13.92 25.27 -2.32
CA MET A 100 13.20 23.98 -2.15
C MET A 100 13.24 23.15 -3.45
N VAL A 101 13.10 23.80 -4.61
CA VAL A 101 13.20 23.16 -5.93
C VAL A 101 14.58 22.57 -6.15
N GLU A 102 15.63 23.30 -5.79
CA GLU A 102 17.02 22.83 -5.90
C GLU A 102 17.30 21.63 -4.99
N LYS A 103 16.80 21.64 -3.74
CA LYS A 103 16.87 20.46 -2.84
C LYS A 103 16.16 19.25 -3.47
N HIS A 104 15.03 19.45 -4.12
CA HIS A 104 14.34 18.37 -4.84
C HIS A 104 15.15 17.86 -6.04
N GLN A 105 15.82 18.74 -6.79
CA GLN A 105 16.69 18.31 -7.88
C GLN A 105 17.92 17.56 -7.37
N GLU A 106 18.56 18.00 -6.28
CA GLU A 106 19.70 17.33 -5.64
C GLU A 106 19.30 15.94 -5.10
N THR A 107 18.13 15.85 -4.46
CA THR A 107 17.59 14.56 -3.98
C THR A 107 17.15 13.65 -5.12
N ALA A 108 16.60 14.17 -6.22
CA ALA A 108 16.25 13.38 -7.40
C ALA A 108 17.50 12.84 -8.12
N ARG A 109 18.53 13.68 -8.30
CA ARG A 109 19.82 13.28 -8.89
C ARG A 109 20.51 12.22 -8.03
N SER A 110 20.55 12.40 -6.71
CA SER A 110 21.13 11.39 -5.79
C SER A 110 20.32 10.10 -5.71
N LYS A 111 18.98 10.14 -5.89
CA LYS A 111 18.15 8.94 -6.06
C LYS A 111 18.46 8.23 -7.37
N SER A 112 18.61 8.93 -8.49
CA SER A 112 18.96 8.32 -9.77
C SER A 112 20.33 7.60 -9.73
N MET A 113 21.32 8.20 -9.07
CA MET A 113 22.63 7.57 -8.86
C MET A 113 22.55 6.32 -7.96
N LYS A 114 21.62 6.29 -7.00
CA LYS A 114 21.34 5.11 -6.18
C LYS A 114 20.62 4.01 -6.96
N ILE A 115 19.74 4.37 -7.90
CA ILE A 115 19.07 3.41 -8.80
C ILE A 115 20.10 2.76 -9.73
N LEU A 116 21.03 3.54 -10.29
CA LEU A 116 22.14 3.00 -11.11
C LEU A 116 23.04 2.03 -10.33
N LYS A 117 23.31 2.31 -9.04
CA LYS A 117 24.01 1.36 -8.15
C LYS A 117 23.16 0.14 -7.76
N HIS A 118 21.83 0.27 -7.76
CA HIS A 118 20.94 -0.86 -7.51
C HIS A 118 20.83 -1.77 -8.73
N GLU A 119 21.01 -1.25 -9.96
CA GLU A 119 21.05 -2.08 -11.17
C GLU A 119 22.25 -3.04 -11.17
N SER A 120 23.43 -2.59 -10.72
CA SER A 120 24.61 -3.48 -10.58
C SER A 120 24.45 -4.54 -9.48
N VAL A 121 23.69 -4.24 -8.42
CA VAL A 121 23.35 -5.23 -7.37
C VAL A 121 22.26 -6.19 -7.87
N ASN A 122 21.32 -5.71 -8.70
CA ASN A 122 20.30 -6.53 -9.32
C ASN A 122 20.91 -7.62 -10.21
N GLU A 123 22.05 -7.39 -10.87
CA GLU A 123 22.72 -8.39 -11.71
C GLU A 123 23.25 -9.60 -10.93
N GLU A 124 23.78 -9.40 -9.72
CA GLU A 124 24.16 -10.49 -8.80
C GLU A 124 22.94 -11.19 -8.16
N TRP A 125 21.82 -10.48 -8.00
CA TRP A 125 20.58 -11.01 -7.41
C TRP A 125 19.67 -11.73 -8.42
N LYS A 126 19.76 -11.39 -9.72
CA LYS A 126 18.93 -11.96 -10.81
C LYS A 126 19.11 -13.48 -10.99
N GLY A 127 20.13 -14.11 -10.40
CA GLY A 127 20.39 -15.56 -10.47
C GLY A 127 20.41 -16.34 -9.15
N ASN A 128 20.49 -15.66 -7.99
CA ASN A 128 20.67 -16.31 -6.68
C ASN A 128 19.41 -16.33 -5.78
N HIS A 129 18.28 -15.81 -6.27
CA HIS A 129 17.02 -15.85 -5.51
C HIS A 129 16.31 -17.20 -5.74
N PRO A 130 15.85 -17.89 -4.68
CA PRO A 130 15.14 -19.17 -4.79
C PRO A 130 13.78 -19.07 -5.52
N TRP A 131 13.32 -17.84 -5.80
CA TRP A 131 12.13 -17.57 -6.58
C TRP A 131 12.49 -16.81 -7.86
N LYS A 132 11.98 -17.28 -8.99
CA LYS A 132 12.15 -16.65 -10.31
C LYS A 132 11.43 -15.30 -10.32
N PRO A 133 12.07 -14.18 -10.70
CA PRO A 133 11.39 -12.90 -10.89
C PRO A 133 10.25 -13.05 -11.89
N TRP A 134 9.07 -12.53 -11.54
CA TRP A 134 7.86 -12.62 -12.35
C TRP A 134 8.07 -11.93 -13.70
N ASP A 135 8.10 -12.71 -14.77
CA ASP A 135 8.26 -12.25 -16.14
C ASP A 135 6.86 -12.02 -16.72
N HIS A 136 6.48 -10.75 -16.89
CA HIS A 136 5.14 -10.37 -17.31
C HIS A 136 4.77 -10.90 -18.70
N GLU A 137 5.74 -11.21 -19.56
CA GLU A 137 5.49 -11.77 -20.89
C GLU A 137 5.36 -13.30 -20.87
N LYS A 138 6.09 -13.97 -19.98
CA LYS A 138 6.07 -15.44 -19.89
C LYS A 138 5.05 -15.98 -18.90
N ASP A 139 4.84 -15.25 -17.81
CA ASP A 139 4.06 -15.70 -16.67
C ASP A 139 2.60 -15.17 -16.73
N LEU A 140 2.30 -14.12 -17.52
CA LEU A 140 0.93 -13.68 -17.79
C LEU A 140 0.19 -14.61 -18.77
N ILE A 141 0.92 -15.38 -19.57
CA ILE A 141 0.37 -16.39 -20.49
C ILE A 141 0.11 -17.70 -19.74
N ALA A 142 -0.39 -17.64 -18.51
CA ALA A 142 -0.90 -18.81 -17.82
C ALA A 142 -2.07 -19.34 -18.65
N GLY A 143 -1.78 -20.33 -19.50
CA GLY A 143 -2.73 -20.95 -20.41
C GLY A 143 -4.00 -21.31 -19.66
N ARG A 144 -5.15 -20.89 -20.19
CA ARG A 144 -6.46 -21.22 -19.64
C ARG A 144 -6.55 -22.74 -19.53
N LYS A 145 -6.42 -23.28 -18.31
CA LYS A 145 -6.69 -24.70 -18.06
C LYS A 145 -8.18 -24.89 -18.33
N ASN A 146 -8.50 -25.67 -19.35
CA ASN A 146 -9.87 -26.08 -19.65
C ASN A 146 -10.31 -27.08 -18.58
N VAL A 147 -10.67 -26.55 -17.40
CA VAL A 147 -11.30 -27.33 -16.34
C VAL A 147 -12.74 -27.54 -16.76
N LYS A 148 -13.14 -28.80 -16.95
CA LYS A 148 -14.54 -29.16 -17.14
C LYS A 148 -15.26 -28.94 -15.80
N LEU A 149 -15.79 -27.74 -15.62
CA LEU A 149 -16.63 -27.44 -14.46
C LEU A 149 -17.96 -28.15 -14.67
N ASP A 150 -18.24 -29.14 -13.84
CA ASP A 150 -19.51 -29.86 -13.87
C ASP A 150 -20.59 -29.02 -13.19
N ALA A 151 -21.67 -28.74 -13.92
CA ALA A 151 -22.71 -27.82 -13.48
C ALA A 151 -23.44 -28.32 -12.22
N SER A 152 -23.57 -29.65 -12.08
CA SER A 152 -24.16 -30.29 -10.90
C SER A 152 -23.37 -29.99 -9.64
N ASP A 153 -22.04 -30.13 -9.70
CA ASP A 153 -21.13 -30.00 -8.56
C ASP A 153 -21.07 -28.53 -8.06
N MET A 154 -21.11 -27.58 -9.00
CA MET A 154 -21.22 -26.15 -8.69
C MET A 154 -22.54 -25.82 -7.99
N SER A 155 -23.66 -26.38 -8.46
CA SER A 155 -24.98 -26.12 -7.88
C SER A 155 -25.11 -26.70 -6.47
N GLN A 156 -24.60 -27.91 -6.23
CA GLN A 156 -24.67 -28.60 -4.93
C GLN A 156 -23.90 -27.85 -3.84
N SER A 157 -22.69 -27.37 -4.16
CA SER A 157 -21.88 -26.59 -3.22
C SER A 157 -22.53 -25.27 -2.82
N LEU A 158 -23.28 -24.64 -3.74
CA LEU A 158 -24.00 -23.40 -3.48
C LEU A 158 -25.25 -23.66 -2.65
N THR A 159 -26.07 -24.65 -3.01
CA THR A 159 -27.28 -24.97 -2.24
C THR A 159 -26.97 -25.41 -0.82
N SER A 160 -25.88 -26.17 -0.58
CA SER A 160 -25.49 -26.62 0.77
C SER A 160 -25.16 -25.47 1.73
N ARG A 161 -24.67 -24.32 1.21
CA ARG A 161 -24.29 -23.17 2.04
C ARG A 161 -25.38 -22.12 2.20
N PHE A 162 -26.36 -22.11 1.30
CA PHE A 162 -27.45 -21.12 1.29
C PHE A 162 -28.82 -21.70 1.64
N SER A 163 -28.94 -23.01 1.86
CA SER A 163 -30.13 -23.64 2.44
C SER A 163 -30.09 -23.55 3.97
N SER A 164 -30.40 -22.37 4.51
CA SER A 164 -30.70 -22.21 5.95
C SER A 164 -31.96 -21.37 6.13
#